data_AF-A0A9D7PS68-F1
#
_entry.id   AF-A0A9D7PS68-F1
#
_cell.length_a   1.000
_cell.length_b   1.000
_cell.length_c   1.000
_cell.angle_alpha   90.00
_cell.angle_beta   90.00
_cell.angle_gamma   90.00
#
_symmetry.space_group_name_H-M   'P 1'
#
loop_
_entity.id
_entity.type
_entity.pdbx_description
1 polymer ?
#
loop_
_entity_poly.entity_id
_entity_poly.type
_entity_poly.pdbx_seq_one_letter_code
_entity_poly.pdbx_strand_id
1 'polypeptide(L)'
;MGRYSLTGFLSMWEVAWQEVRARGLVLAGPSVTDFEPPWSVGLLALLRAQRQLPDVHTDNLFSERCTEPERYDHKIFGRRLASLAQVNLIKKARMLQRIGTDFGVPRLFSPAAFWTLPRIERMLPDSEEKQADYLARYMLLCAASGALEGAWWGPLICHREGLIDDGVPRYPKLERITHYAEVTGALTDFRIRPALHALKAFAELIPGSCYEGRLNASQMLEIHAFRSEGKLVHAVWTINGRAAALIDLYSQEDLQSAEYRSRDGAVLGEMPSLASEAPIYLCWPPDRQVSVKAGASVLKNVAIHRHIAGKTHHFFREQGWQGVVLAADAAEASLLLQTIHPDRIGAPLAESTLRHARNAIWTMADPRKEGARLVVKQPVKMHLHKKFLDRFKPSKGLRSWNGTSELLRRGVDAAKPLAYFEKVGDTSLTQNFYLCEYVPTEFTARELVTTFASGAESFAGIREDAAYRQLCAYLLTMHGRGILFRDLSGGNILIDKVDEDHLTFSLIDTGRIHVFGGPLSLRQRFADLVRICNKLHGDGRRKFLTIYLSALHKAVALVALLAVLHLRREGNCQAARRAQGMEAPVFRSPKIRQIQPVFFSKISPKRR
;
A
#
# COMPACT_ATOMS: atom_id res chain seq x y z
N MET A 1 20.11 4.73 31.67
CA MET A 1 18.72 5.18 31.87
C MET A 1 18.73 6.11 33.09
N GLY A 2 18.47 7.42 32.94
CA GLY A 2 18.52 8.35 34.09
C GLY A 2 18.70 9.85 33.79
N ARG A 3 18.53 10.33 32.54
CA ARG A 3 18.80 11.74 32.20
C ARG A 3 17.57 12.65 32.01
N TYR A 4 16.36 12.11 32.02
CA TYR A 4 15.13 12.89 31.80
C TYR A 4 14.11 12.58 32.90
N SER A 5 13.67 13.61 33.63
CA SER A 5 12.65 13.52 34.68
C SER A 5 11.67 14.67 34.52
N LEU A 6 10.45 14.51 35.04
CA LEU A 6 9.45 15.58 35.02
C LEU A 6 9.97 16.83 35.76
N THR A 7 10.63 16.64 36.91
CA THR A 7 11.25 17.73 37.67
C THR A 7 12.30 18.46 36.83
N GLY A 8 13.19 17.71 36.15
CA GLY A 8 14.20 18.31 35.29
C GLY A 8 13.59 19.07 34.10
N PHE A 9 12.53 18.55 33.49
CA PHE A 9 11.77 19.25 32.46
C PHE A 9 11.19 20.57 32.98
N LEU A 10 10.51 20.56 34.13
CA LEU A 10 9.89 21.76 34.71
C LEU A 10 10.94 22.82 35.08
N SER A 11 12.08 22.41 35.65
CA SER A 11 13.18 23.35 35.94
C SER A 11 13.76 23.98 34.67
N MET A 12 13.95 23.19 33.60
CA MET A 12 14.42 23.72 32.32
C MET A 12 13.37 24.64 31.66
N TRP A 13 12.09 24.28 31.80
CA TRP A 13 10.98 25.08 31.29
C TRP A 13 10.89 26.43 31.99
N GLU A 14 11.03 26.47 33.31
CA GLU A 14 11.03 27.71 34.08
C GLU A 14 12.13 28.66 33.61
N VAL A 15 13.37 28.16 33.46
CA VAL A 15 14.48 28.95 32.93
C VAL A 15 14.16 29.46 31.54
N ALA A 16 13.74 28.58 30.62
CA ALA A 16 13.40 28.96 29.25
C ALA A 16 12.27 30.01 29.22
N TRP A 17 11.24 29.84 30.05
CA TRP A 17 10.10 30.75 30.13
C TRP A 17 10.54 32.13 30.63
N GLN A 18 11.33 32.21 31.70
CA GLN A 18 11.84 33.49 32.22
C GLN A 18 12.69 34.21 31.17
N GLU A 19 13.62 33.50 30.52
CA GLU A 19 14.51 34.05 29.51
C GLU A 19 13.73 34.52 28.26
N VAL A 20 12.72 33.78 27.83
CA VAL A 20 11.87 34.14 26.68
C VAL A 20 11.01 35.37 27.01
N ARG A 21 10.39 35.41 28.19
CA ARG A 21 9.57 36.54 28.63
C ARG A 21 10.39 37.82 28.80
N ALA A 22 11.58 37.73 29.38
CA ALA A 22 12.49 38.86 29.52
C ALA A 22 12.90 39.50 28.19
N ARG A 23 12.85 38.74 27.09
CA ARG A 23 13.21 39.19 25.73
C ARG A 23 12.01 39.47 24.83
N GLY A 24 10.78 39.33 25.32
CA GLY A 24 9.57 39.50 24.51
C GLY A 24 9.45 38.50 23.36
N LEU A 25 9.99 37.29 23.51
CA LEU A 25 9.94 36.24 22.48
C LEU A 25 8.70 35.35 22.66
N VAL A 26 8.37 34.59 21.61
CA VAL A 26 7.28 33.60 21.61
C VAL A 26 7.80 32.26 22.09
N LEU A 27 7.17 31.69 23.13
CA LEU A 27 7.46 30.35 23.63
C LEU A 27 6.46 29.33 23.06
N ALA A 28 6.97 28.30 22.39
CA ALA A 28 6.18 27.19 21.88
C ALA A 28 6.52 25.90 22.64
N GLY A 29 5.53 25.13 23.08
CA GLY A 29 5.73 23.88 23.81
C GLY A 29 4.44 23.18 24.23
N PRO A 30 4.51 22.04 24.93
CA PRO A 30 5.73 21.40 25.44
C PRO A 30 6.33 20.35 24.49
N SER A 31 5.89 20.29 23.24
CA SER A 31 6.37 19.35 22.21
C SER A 31 6.21 17.88 22.62
N VAL A 32 5.00 17.54 23.08
CA VAL A 32 4.63 16.15 23.37
C VAL A 32 4.87 15.30 22.11
N THR A 33 5.42 14.11 22.29
CA THR A 33 5.71 13.20 21.17
C THR A 33 4.52 12.29 20.91
N ASP A 34 4.16 12.13 19.63
CA ASP A 34 3.01 11.32 19.18
C ASP A 34 1.67 11.90 19.67
N PHE A 35 0.56 11.40 19.12
CA PHE A 35 -0.77 11.81 19.57
C PHE A 35 -1.10 11.20 20.93
N GLU A 36 -0.79 11.93 21.99
CA GLU A 36 -0.88 11.48 23.38
C GLU A 36 -1.62 12.50 24.28
N PRO A 37 -2.95 12.70 24.08
CA PRO A 37 -3.72 13.75 24.77
C PRO A 37 -3.58 13.81 26.30
N PRO A 38 -3.52 12.67 27.04
CA PRO A 38 -3.34 12.73 28.49
C PRO A 38 -2.05 13.44 28.92
N TRP A 39 -0.98 13.31 28.13
CA TRP A 39 0.30 13.97 28.41
C TRP A 39 0.24 15.46 28.10
N SER A 40 -0.38 15.87 26.99
CA SER A 40 -0.59 17.29 26.67
C SER A 40 -1.44 17.97 27.75
N VAL A 41 -2.54 17.35 28.18
CA VAL A 41 -3.40 17.86 29.27
C VAL A 41 -2.62 17.96 30.59
N GLY A 42 -1.88 16.91 30.95
CA GLY A 42 -1.10 16.88 32.20
C GLY A 42 -0.02 17.96 32.25
N LEU A 43 0.76 18.12 31.18
CA LEU A 43 1.82 19.12 31.11
C LEU A 43 1.24 20.55 31.09
N LEU A 44 0.22 20.82 30.28
CA LEU A 44 -0.42 22.14 30.26
C LEU A 44 -1.05 22.50 31.63
N ALA A 45 -1.62 21.53 32.34
CA ALA A 45 -2.14 21.76 33.69
C ALA A 45 -1.03 22.14 34.69
N LEU A 46 0.11 21.46 34.66
CA LEU A 46 1.26 21.78 35.51
C LEU A 46 1.82 23.17 35.18
N LEU A 47 2.00 23.48 33.90
CA LEU A 47 2.50 24.78 33.46
C LEU A 47 1.52 25.92 33.81
N ARG A 48 0.21 25.69 33.69
CA ARG A 48 -0.81 26.64 34.13
C ARG A 48 -0.75 26.89 35.63
N ALA A 49 -0.57 25.85 36.43
CA ALA A 49 -0.45 25.98 37.89
C ALA A 49 0.77 26.85 38.28
N GLN A 50 1.83 26.81 37.48
CA GLN A 50 3.03 27.64 37.67
C GLN A 50 2.94 29.02 36.99
N ARG A 51 1.83 29.33 36.30
CA ARG A 51 1.67 30.53 35.45
C ARG A 51 2.71 30.63 34.33
N GLN A 52 3.17 29.49 33.83
CA GLN A 52 4.22 29.36 32.82
C GLN A 52 3.70 28.72 31.53
N LEU A 53 2.45 28.97 31.16
CA LEU A 53 1.91 28.47 29.88
C LEU A 53 2.71 29.03 28.68
N PRO A 54 2.88 28.24 27.62
CA PRO A 54 3.44 28.73 26.36
C PRO A 54 2.47 29.65 25.64
N ASP A 55 2.97 30.37 24.64
CA ASP A 55 2.16 31.14 23.69
C ASP A 55 1.56 30.26 22.60
N VAL A 56 2.21 29.13 22.30
CA VAL A 56 1.79 28.17 21.28
C VAL A 56 1.87 26.75 21.84
N HIS A 57 0.77 26.01 21.77
CA HIS A 57 0.74 24.60 22.08
C HIS A 57 1.46 23.81 20.98
N THR A 58 2.35 22.90 21.35
CA THR A 58 3.05 22.05 20.37
C THR A 58 2.98 20.57 20.71
N ASP A 59 2.80 19.78 19.67
CA ASP A 59 2.74 18.32 19.67
C ASP A 59 3.42 17.81 18.39
N ASN A 60 4.37 16.90 18.49
CA ASN A 60 4.96 16.25 17.33
C ASN A 60 3.95 15.21 16.81
N LEU A 61 3.01 15.68 15.98
CA LEU A 61 1.83 14.92 15.57
C LEU A 61 2.20 13.85 14.54
N PHE A 62 2.78 12.76 15.03
CA PHE A 62 3.10 11.59 14.23
C PHE A 62 1.85 10.80 13.82
N SER A 63 1.84 10.33 12.57
CA SER A 63 0.81 9.42 12.04
C SER A 63 1.41 8.17 11.36
N GLU A 64 2.73 8.00 11.43
CA GLU A 64 3.46 6.86 10.83
C GLU A 64 2.92 5.49 11.30
N ARG A 65 2.40 5.43 12.53
CA ARG A 65 1.82 4.23 13.12
C ARG A 65 0.54 3.77 12.42
N CYS A 66 -0.18 4.68 11.77
CA CYS A 66 -1.41 4.40 11.03
C CYS A 66 -1.13 3.89 9.61
N THR A 67 0.13 3.73 9.20
CA THR A 67 0.63 3.36 7.85
C THR A 67 0.36 4.41 6.77
N GLU A 68 -0.86 4.95 6.69
CA GLU A 68 -1.25 6.00 5.75
C GLU A 68 -1.86 7.18 6.55
N PRO A 69 -1.64 8.44 6.14
CA PRO A 69 -2.08 9.63 6.88
C PRO A 69 -3.59 9.71 7.20
N GLU A 70 -4.42 9.29 6.25
CA GLU A 70 -5.88 9.34 6.29
C GLU A 70 -6.53 8.24 7.14
N ARG A 71 -5.78 7.18 7.46
CA ARG A 71 -6.33 6.00 8.16
C ARG A 71 -6.74 6.33 9.59
N TYR A 72 -7.80 5.67 10.04
CA TYR A 72 -8.18 5.68 11.45
C TYR A 72 -7.11 5.03 12.32
N ASP A 73 -6.79 5.69 13.42
CA ASP A 73 -5.81 5.21 14.36
C ASP A 73 -6.36 4.04 15.18
N HIS A 74 -5.87 2.85 14.85
CA HIS A 74 -6.23 1.62 15.52
C HIS A 74 -5.52 1.39 16.86
N LYS A 75 -4.60 2.27 17.29
CA LYS A 75 -3.92 2.16 18.58
C LYS A 75 -4.72 2.74 19.74
N ILE A 76 -5.59 3.71 19.48
CA ILE A 76 -6.37 4.38 20.52
C ILE A 76 -7.36 3.41 21.18
N PHE A 77 -8.13 2.66 20.39
CA PHE A 77 -9.13 1.71 20.90
C PHE A 77 -8.99 0.28 20.32
N GLY A 78 -7.90 -0.01 19.62
CA GLY A 78 -7.73 -1.27 18.91
C GLY A 78 -8.39 -1.30 17.52
N ARG A 79 -8.02 -2.28 16.69
CA ARG A 79 -8.50 -2.41 15.30
C ARG A 79 -10.02 -2.58 15.18
N ARG A 80 -10.67 -3.19 16.18
CA ARG A 80 -12.12 -3.45 16.18
C ARG A 80 -12.95 -2.19 16.39
N LEU A 81 -12.42 -1.22 17.14
CA LEU A 81 -13.14 0.01 17.50
C LEU A 81 -12.65 1.23 16.72
N ALA A 82 -11.58 1.10 15.94
CA ALA A 82 -11.02 2.19 15.12
C ALA A 82 -12.06 2.83 14.19
N SER A 83 -12.91 2.02 13.55
CA SER A 83 -13.97 2.49 12.66
C SER A 83 -15.15 3.15 13.36
N LEU A 84 -15.31 2.90 14.68
CA LEU A 84 -16.32 3.54 15.50
C LEU A 84 -15.83 4.91 16.01
N ALA A 85 -14.58 4.97 16.49
CA ALA A 85 -13.99 6.21 16.99
C ALA A 85 -13.60 7.19 15.87
N GLN A 86 -13.26 6.66 14.69
CA GLN A 86 -12.92 7.41 13.48
C GLN A 86 -11.87 8.50 13.70
N VAL A 87 -10.88 8.23 14.55
CA VAL A 87 -9.80 9.17 14.86
C VAL A 87 -8.75 9.11 13.75
N ASN A 88 -8.89 9.97 12.75
CA ASN A 88 -7.88 10.21 11.72
C ASN A 88 -7.03 11.45 12.06
N LEU A 89 -6.06 11.79 11.21
CA LEU A 89 -5.17 12.93 11.40
C LEU A 89 -5.89 14.27 11.60
N ILE A 90 -6.93 14.56 10.81
CA ILE A 90 -7.75 15.78 10.96
C ILE A 90 -8.37 15.86 12.36
N LYS A 91 -8.98 14.76 12.81
CA LYS A 91 -9.62 14.70 14.14
C LYS A 91 -8.58 14.83 15.25
N LYS A 92 -7.39 14.23 15.11
CA LYS A 92 -6.28 14.38 16.07
C LYS A 92 -5.85 15.84 16.21
N ALA A 93 -5.60 16.53 15.11
CA ALA A 93 -5.19 17.93 15.11
C ALA A 93 -6.24 18.82 15.79
N ARG A 94 -7.54 18.63 15.46
CA ARG A 94 -8.65 19.36 16.10
C ARG A 94 -8.79 19.07 17.59
N MET A 95 -8.56 17.82 18.01
CA MET A 95 -8.56 17.47 19.44
C MET A 95 -7.41 18.16 20.19
N LEU A 96 -6.20 18.20 19.63
CA LEU A 96 -5.06 18.90 20.23
C LEU A 96 -5.28 20.42 20.29
N GLN A 97 -5.86 21.01 19.24
CA GLN A 97 -6.23 22.43 19.26
C GLN A 97 -7.27 22.71 20.34
N ARG A 98 -8.30 21.86 20.45
CA ARG A 98 -9.31 22.00 21.49
C ARG A 98 -8.71 21.96 22.90
N ILE A 99 -7.78 21.02 23.14
CA ILE A 99 -7.05 20.95 24.41
C ILE A 99 -6.32 22.26 24.67
N GLY A 100 -5.56 22.77 23.70
CA GLY A 100 -4.87 24.06 23.82
C GLY A 100 -5.83 25.20 24.18
N THR A 101 -6.94 25.32 23.46
CA THR A 101 -7.99 26.33 23.71
C THR A 101 -8.56 26.23 25.13
N ASP A 102 -8.84 25.02 25.63
CA ASP A 102 -9.36 24.82 26.99
C ASP A 102 -8.36 25.25 28.09
N PHE A 103 -7.06 25.32 27.77
CA PHE A 103 -6.01 25.87 28.63
C PHE A 103 -5.67 27.35 28.37
N GLY A 104 -6.30 27.99 27.39
CA GLY A 104 -6.01 29.38 27.01
C GLY A 104 -4.83 29.55 26.04
N VAL A 105 -4.39 28.46 25.38
CA VAL A 105 -3.31 28.45 24.38
C VAL A 105 -3.85 27.89 23.04
N PRO A 106 -4.67 28.66 22.31
CA PRO A 106 -5.42 28.15 21.15
C PRO A 106 -4.56 27.88 19.90
N ARG A 107 -3.37 28.49 19.85
CA ARG A 107 -2.42 28.35 18.74
C ARG A 107 -1.76 26.98 18.82
N LEU A 108 -1.69 26.26 17.71
CA LEU A 108 -1.15 24.90 17.65
C LEU A 108 -0.12 24.76 16.53
N PHE A 109 1.06 24.23 16.86
CA PHE A 109 2.06 23.77 15.89
C PHE A 109 2.31 22.26 15.99
N SER A 110 2.67 21.66 14.86
CA SER A 110 3.27 20.32 14.77
C SER A 110 4.73 20.42 14.33
N PRO A 111 5.71 20.48 15.27
CA PRO A 111 7.10 20.77 14.94
C PRO A 111 7.84 19.66 14.19
N ALA A 112 7.36 18.42 14.29
CA ALA A 112 7.98 17.29 13.60
C ALA A 112 6.97 16.17 13.32
N ALA A 113 7.00 15.67 12.09
CA ALA A 113 6.43 14.39 11.68
C ALA A 113 7.22 13.83 10.50
N PHE A 114 7.30 12.50 10.40
CA PHE A 114 7.93 11.83 9.27
C PHE A 114 7.56 10.35 9.20
N TRP A 115 7.78 9.76 8.02
CA TRP A 115 7.83 8.32 7.83
C TRP A 115 9.27 7.91 7.52
N THR A 116 9.73 6.88 8.20
CA THR A 116 11.07 6.31 8.03
C THR A 116 11.08 5.33 6.86
N LEU A 117 12.12 5.41 6.01
CA LEU A 117 12.25 4.52 4.85
C LEU A 117 12.24 3.03 5.27
N PRO A 118 12.99 2.59 6.30
CA PRO A 118 12.97 1.18 6.72
C PRO A 118 11.61 0.68 7.16
N ARG A 119 10.71 1.56 7.62
CA ARG A 119 9.35 1.15 7.99
C ARG A 119 8.47 0.95 6.77
N ILE A 120 8.60 1.81 5.76
CA ILE A 120 7.87 1.68 4.49
C ILE A 120 8.32 0.40 3.77
N GLU A 121 9.63 0.14 3.73
CA GLU A 121 10.28 -0.98 3.03
C GLU A 121 9.88 -2.36 3.55
N ARG A 122 9.33 -2.44 4.77
CA ARG A 122 8.73 -3.67 5.30
C ARG A 122 7.65 -4.23 4.39
N MET A 123 6.97 -3.36 3.64
CA MET A 123 5.86 -3.74 2.76
C MET A 123 6.02 -3.25 1.33
N LEU A 124 6.60 -2.06 1.11
CA LEU A 124 6.63 -1.38 -0.19
C LEU A 124 8.07 -1.01 -0.54
N PRO A 125 8.64 -1.52 -1.65
CA PRO A 125 10.03 -1.27 -2.02
C PRO A 125 10.27 0.15 -2.52
N ASP A 126 9.26 0.84 -3.07
CA ASP A 126 9.37 2.20 -3.62
C ASP A 126 9.37 3.27 -2.49
N SER A 127 10.23 3.10 -1.49
CA SER A 127 10.09 3.74 -0.18
C SER A 127 10.19 5.27 -0.21
N GLU A 128 11.06 5.82 -1.05
CA GLU A 128 11.24 7.26 -1.22
C GLU A 128 10.02 7.92 -1.86
N GLU A 129 9.48 7.31 -2.91
CA GLU A 129 8.25 7.75 -3.57
C GLU A 129 7.05 7.68 -2.61
N LYS A 130 6.96 6.59 -1.83
CA LYS A 130 5.93 6.44 -0.79
C LYS A 130 6.09 7.46 0.33
N GLN A 131 7.31 7.81 0.71
CA GLN A 131 7.58 8.85 1.70
C GLN A 131 7.06 10.21 1.18
N ALA A 132 7.31 10.53 -0.10
CA ALA A 132 6.79 11.73 -0.74
C ALA A 132 5.26 11.75 -0.80
N ASP A 133 4.62 10.63 -1.17
CA ASP A 133 3.16 10.51 -1.13
C ASP A 133 2.61 10.81 0.27
N TYR A 134 3.19 10.20 1.31
CA TYR A 134 2.73 10.37 2.68
C TYR A 134 2.97 11.78 3.20
N LEU A 135 4.09 12.41 2.83
CA LEU A 135 4.35 13.81 3.16
C LEU A 135 3.28 14.72 2.57
N ALA A 136 3.05 14.63 1.26
CA ALA A 136 2.06 15.50 0.58
C ALA A 136 0.67 15.33 1.20
N ARG A 137 0.22 14.07 1.38
CA ARG A 137 -1.07 13.77 2.02
C ARG A 137 -1.14 14.23 3.47
N TYR A 138 -0.06 14.04 4.25
CA TYR A 138 0.00 14.50 5.65
C TYR A 138 -0.17 16.02 5.73
N MET A 139 0.61 16.77 4.94
CA MET A 139 0.55 18.23 4.93
C MET A 139 -0.82 18.75 4.46
N LEU A 140 -1.41 18.12 3.43
CA LEU A 140 -2.75 18.45 2.95
C LEU A 140 -3.83 18.20 4.02
N LEU A 141 -3.76 17.08 4.75
CA LEU A 141 -4.69 16.78 5.84
C LEU A 141 -4.48 17.68 7.07
N CYS A 142 -3.24 18.08 7.36
CA CYS A 142 -2.94 19.10 8.37
C CYS A 142 -3.58 20.44 7.99
N ALA A 143 -3.41 20.90 6.75
CA ALA A 143 -4.06 22.12 6.25
C ALA A 143 -5.59 22.01 6.28
N ALA A 144 -6.15 20.90 5.77
CA ALA A 144 -7.59 20.62 5.77
C ALA A 144 -8.20 20.51 7.18
N SER A 145 -7.38 20.29 8.22
CA SER A 145 -7.87 20.29 9.59
C SER A 145 -8.35 21.67 10.04
N GLY A 146 -7.74 22.74 9.51
CA GLY A 146 -7.89 24.13 9.98
C GLY A 146 -7.39 24.36 11.41
N ALA A 147 -6.72 23.36 12.01
CA ALA A 147 -6.39 23.37 13.43
C ALA A 147 -4.94 23.81 13.73
N LEU A 148 -4.05 23.66 12.75
CA LEU A 148 -2.63 23.92 12.88
C LEU A 148 -2.28 25.26 12.21
N GLU A 149 -1.61 26.16 12.94
CA GLU A 149 -0.99 27.35 12.35
C GLU A 149 0.32 27.01 11.62
N GLY A 150 0.94 25.88 11.96
CA GLY A 150 2.18 25.42 11.36
C GLY A 150 2.39 23.92 11.55
N ALA A 151 2.92 23.27 10.51
CA ALA A 151 3.33 21.88 10.53
C ALA A 151 4.67 21.74 9.81
N TRP A 152 5.57 20.95 10.36
CA TRP A 152 6.89 20.72 9.82
C TRP A 152 7.15 19.22 9.62
N TRP A 153 7.92 18.94 8.58
CA TRP A 153 8.47 17.62 8.33
C TRP A 153 9.95 17.64 8.66
N GLY A 154 10.46 16.62 9.34
CA GLY A 154 11.87 16.59 9.71
C GLY A 154 12.33 15.20 10.10
N PRO A 155 13.64 14.92 10.16
CA PRO A 155 14.78 15.77 9.79
C PRO A 155 14.75 16.27 8.32
N LEU A 156 15.37 17.41 8.02
CA LEU A 156 15.66 17.86 6.66
C LEU A 156 16.74 16.99 5.99
N ILE A 157 17.88 16.76 6.66
CA ILE A 157 19.03 16.00 6.15
C ILE A 157 19.24 14.77 7.03
N CYS A 158 19.03 13.57 6.47
CA CYS A 158 19.23 12.29 7.13
C CYS A 158 19.01 11.16 6.13
N HIS A 159 19.94 10.21 6.02
CA HIS A 159 19.77 9.01 5.19
C HIS A 159 18.44 8.27 5.46
N ARG A 160 18.01 8.12 6.72
CA ARG A 160 16.88 7.22 7.07
C ARG A 160 15.47 7.81 6.87
N GLU A 161 15.29 9.10 7.13
CA GLU A 161 13.97 9.74 7.08
C GLU A 161 14.00 11.19 6.56
N GLY A 162 15.19 11.70 6.22
CA GLY A 162 15.37 13.06 5.76
C GLY A 162 14.81 13.29 4.36
N LEU A 163 14.57 14.56 4.02
CA LEU A 163 14.22 14.99 2.66
C LEU A 163 15.45 15.03 1.73
N ILE A 164 16.63 15.14 2.33
CA ILE A 164 17.94 15.06 1.68
C ILE A 164 18.67 13.85 2.28
N ASP A 165 19.08 12.95 1.41
CA ASP A 165 19.97 11.84 1.74
C ASP A 165 21.39 12.37 1.88
N ASP A 166 22.04 12.09 3.01
CA ASP A 166 23.43 12.50 3.28
C ASP A 166 24.45 11.39 2.98
N GLY A 167 24.01 10.26 2.44
CA GLY A 167 24.90 9.16 2.05
C GLY A 167 25.51 8.38 3.22
N VAL A 168 25.09 8.67 4.47
CA VAL A 168 25.61 8.00 5.67
C VAL A 168 24.53 7.07 6.25
N PRO A 169 24.61 5.74 6.03
CA PRO A 169 23.57 4.81 6.48
C PRO A 169 23.45 4.70 7.99
N ARG A 170 24.50 5.07 8.73
CA ARG A 170 24.54 4.96 10.18
C ARG A 170 23.64 6.02 10.82
N TYR A 171 22.65 5.57 11.57
CA TYR A 171 21.77 6.47 12.32
C TYR A 171 22.55 7.21 13.43
N PRO A 172 22.34 8.52 13.62
CA PRO A 172 23.01 9.28 14.67
C PRO A 172 22.65 8.77 16.07
N LYS A 173 23.54 9.02 17.03
CA LYS A 173 23.38 8.57 18.43
C LYS A 173 22.20 9.24 19.14
N LEU A 174 21.86 10.46 18.74
CA LEU A 174 20.68 11.21 19.15
C LEU A 174 19.77 11.37 17.93
N GLU A 175 18.46 11.21 18.14
CA GLU A 175 17.47 11.41 17.07
C GLU A 175 17.50 12.87 16.58
N ARG A 176 17.49 13.06 15.25
CA ARG A 176 17.48 14.39 14.61
C ARG A 176 16.08 15.04 14.62
N ILE A 177 15.39 14.91 15.74
CA ILE A 177 14.07 15.52 16.01
C ILE A 177 14.25 16.73 16.93
N THR A 178 15.02 16.56 18.01
CA THR A 178 15.14 17.55 19.08
C THR A 178 16.42 18.38 18.96
N HIS A 179 17.48 17.85 18.34
CA HIS A 179 18.76 18.55 18.20
C HIS A 179 19.51 18.08 16.95
N TYR A 180 19.79 19.04 16.06
CA TYR A 180 20.66 18.87 14.89
C TYR A 180 22.09 19.21 15.26
N ALA A 181 22.80 18.28 15.90
CA ALA A 181 24.16 18.54 16.39
C ALA A 181 25.16 18.77 15.24
N GLU A 182 25.06 17.96 14.18
CA GLU A 182 25.91 18.06 12.99
C GLU A 182 25.20 17.47 11.78
N VAL A 183 25.61 17.93 10.60
CA VAL A 183 25.29 17.31 9.32
C VAL A 183 26.41 16.33 8.99
N THR A 184 26.07 15.07 8.72
CA THR A 184 27.04 14.02 8.36
C THR A 184 27.19 13.89 6.84
N GLY A 185 28.22 13.18 6.39
CA GLY A 185 28.46 12.91 4.97
C GLY A 185 29.20 14.04 4.24
N ALA A 186 29.66 13.77 3.02
CA ALA A 186 30.22 14.80 2.16
C ALA A 186 29.10 15.46 1.34
N LEU A 187 29.20 16.77 1.12
CA LEU A 187 28.19 17.52 0.35
C LEU A 187 27.99 16.95 -1.07
N THR A 188 29.05 16.38 -1.67
CA THR A 188 29.00 15.72 -2.98
C THR A 188 28.10 14.48 -3.02
N ASP A 189 27.86 13.86 -1.86
CA ASP A 189 27.04 12.65 -1.74
C ASP A 189 25.57 12.99 -1.47
N PHE A 190 25.24 14.28 -1.34
CA PHE A 190 23.89 14.68 -0.97
C PHE A 190 22.95 14.51 -2.15
N ARG A 191 21.86 13.79 -1.90
CA ARG A 191 20.83 13.57 -2.91
C ARG A 191 19.48 14.04 -2.41
N ILE A 192 18.85 14.89 -3.21
CA ILE A 192 17.48 15.33 -2.97
C ILE A 192 16.54 14.15 -3.21
N ARG A 193 15.64 13.90 -2.26
CA ARG A 193 14.58 12.89 -2.40
C ARG A 193 13.31 13.52 -2.99
N PRO A 194 12.43 12.73 -3.62
CA PRO A 194 11.13 13.20 -4.12
C PRO A 194 10.30 13.95 -3.08
N ALA A 195 10.42 13.57 -1.80
CA ALA A 195 9.69 14.20 -0.69
C ALA A 195 10.00 15.70 -0.53
N LEU A 196 11.22 16.16 -0.88
CA LEU A 196 11.54 17.59 -0.85
C LEU A 196 10.75 18.36 -1.91
N HIS A 197 10.62 17.81 -3.12
CA HIS A 197 9.83 18.40 -4.20
C HIS A 197 8.34 18.42 -3.83
N ALA A 198 7.82 17.35 -3.23
CA ALA A 198 6.46 17.30 -2.72
C ALA A 198 6.19 18.36 -1.65
N LEU A 199 7.13 18.59 -0.71
CA LEU A 199 7.02 19.63 0.30
C LEU A 199 7.03 21.03 -0.33
N LYS A 200 7.93 21.27 -1.29
CA LYS A 200 7.98 22.52 -2.06
C LYS A 200 6.66 22.79 -2.76
N ALA A 201 6.12 21.80 -3.48
CA ALA A 201 4.85 21.92 -4.18
C ALA A 201 3.69 22.25 -3.23
N PHE A 202 3.62 21.58 -2.07
CA PHE A 202 2.64 21.92 -1.04
C PHE A 202 2.80 23.38 -0.59
N ALA A 203 4.03 23.82 -0.27
CA ALA A 203 4.31 25.16 0.23
C ALA A 203 3.96 26.28 -0.77
N GLU A 204 4.05 26.02 -2.08
CA GLU A 204 3.70 26.96 -3.15
C GLU A 204 2.20 26.96 -3.50
N LEU A 205 1.50 25.85 -3.29
CA LEU A 205 0.12 25.67 -3.75
C LEU A 205 -0.92 25.93 -2.66
N ILE A 206 -0.63 25.60 -1.39
CA ILE A 206 -1.67 25.46 -0.36
C ILE A 206 -1.65 26.57 0.71
N PRO A 207 -0.53 26.91 1.37
CA PRO A 207 -0.49 28.01 2.34
C PRO A 207 -1.04 29.33 1.77
N GLY A 208 -1.74 30.09 2.61
CA GLY A 208 -2.44 31.32 2.19
C GLY A 208 -3.82 31.08 1.55
N SER A 209 -4.22 29.83 1.35
CA SER A 209 -5.57 29.49 0.85
C SER A 209 -6.57 29.29 2.00
N CYS A 210 -7.83 29.62 1.74
CA CYS A 210 -8.98 29.17 2.51
C CYS A 210 -9.32 27.72 2.14
N TYR A 211 -9.53 26.87 3.13
CA TYR A 211 -9.99 25.49 2.91
C TYR A 211 -11.52 25.46 2.78
N GLU A 212 -12.03 25.06 1.62
CA GLU A 212 -13.47 25.02 1.32
C GLU A 212 -14.15 23.71 1.72
N GLY A 213 -13.35 22.67 1.97
CA GLY A 213 -13.85 21.40 2.47
C GLY A 213 -13.40 20.18 1.65
N ARG A 214 -13.85 19.03 2.12
CA ARG A 214 -13.71 17.75 1.43
C ARG A 214 -14.93 17.56 0.53
N LEU A 215 -14.70 17.33 -0.75
CA LEU A 215 -15.75 17.31 -1.79
C LEU A 215 -16.31 15.92 -2.09
N ASN A 216 -15.91 14.89 -1.33
CA ASN A 216 -16.36 13.52 -1.55
C ASN A 216 -16.65 12.78 -0.24
N ALA A 217 -17.45 11.72 -0.30
CA ALA A 217 -17.84 10.92 0.87
C ALA A 217 -17.08 9.59 1.03
N SER A 218 -16.39 9.12 -0.03
CA SER A 218 -15.72 7.82 -0.05
C SER A 218 -14.45 7.83 0.81
N GLN A 219 -14.29 6.88 1.73
CA GLN A 219 -13.11 6.78 2.62
C GLN A 219 -11.79 6.40 1.91
N MET A 220 -11.86 5.96 0.65
CA MET A 220 -10.67 5.53 -0.12
C MET A 220 -10.16 6.57 -1.12
N LEU A 221 -10.87 7.69 -1.23
CA LEU A 221 -10.60 8.81 -2.13
C LEU A 221 -10.67 10.09 -1.30
N GLU A 222 -9.74 10.99 -1.51
CA GLU A 222 -9.72 12.30 -0.85
C GLU A 222 -9.72 13.36 -1.95
N ILE A 223 -10.68 14.28 -1.87
CA ILE A 223 -10.77 15.46 -2.73
C ILE A 223 -10.93 16.67 -1.81
N HIS A 224 -9.92 17.52 -1.77
CA HIS A 224 -9.91 18.70 -0.90
C HIS A 224 -9.78 19.97 -1.72
N ALA A 225 -10.66 20.93 -1.47
CA ALA A 225 -10.66 22.22 -2.16
C ALA A 225 -10.01 23.31 -1.30
N PHE A 226 -9.11 24.06 -1.93
CA PHE A 226 -8.42 25.20 -1.36
C PHE A 226 -8.54 26.38 -2.33
N ARG A 227 -8.94 27.54 -1.83
CA ARG A 227 -9.07 28.76 -2.64
C ARG A 227 -8.20 29.87 -2.09
N SER A 228 -7.39 30.47 -2.94
CA SER A 228 -6.63 31.69 -2.66
C SER A 228 -7.12 32.81 -3.58
N GLU A 229 -6.58 34.01 -3.42
CA GLU A 229 -6.86 35.14 -4.31
C GLU A 229 -6.49 34.85 -5.77
N GLY A 230 -5.49 33.97 -6.02
CA GLY A 230 -4.98 33.69 -7.37
C GLY A 230 -5.49 32.41 -8.02
N LYS A 231 -6.06 31.46 -7.25
CA LYS A 231 -6.43 30.13 -7.78
C LYS A 231 -7.38 29.34 -6.87
N LEU A 232 -8.18 28.48 -7.51
CA LEU A 232 -8.83 27.33 -6.89
C LEU A 232 -7.96 26.09 -7.14
N VAL A 233 -7.69 25.32 -6.09
CA VAL A 233 -6.93 24.06 -6.16
C VAL A 233 -7.74 22.93 -5.56
N HIS A 234 -7.98 21.87 -6.33
CA HIS A 234 -8.42 20.58 -5.81
C HIS A 234 -7.23 19.64 -5.70
N ALA A 235 -6.89 19.22 -4.48
CA ALA A 235 -5.94 18.14 -4.24
C ALA A 235 -6.69 16.80 -4.24
N VAL A 236 -6.30 15.88 -5.12
CA VAL A 236 -7.00 14.61 -5.36
C VAL A 236 -6.04 13.43 -5.21
N TRP A 237 -6.37 12.47 -4.34
CA TRP A 237 -5.62 11.21 -4.21
C TRP A 237 -6.48 10.06 -3.70
N THR A 238 -5.96 8.84 -3.83
CA THR A 238 -6.56 7.63 -3.27
C THR A 238 -5.66 7.02 -2.19
N ILE A 239 -6.20 6.11 -1.39
CA ILE A 239 -5.36 5.25 -0.54
C ILE A 239 -4.45 4.36 -1.40
N ASN A 240 -3.41 3.80 -0.78
CA ASN A 240 -2.37 3.05 -1.46
C ASN A 240 -2.88 1.95 -2.38
N GLY A 241 -2.31 1.92 -3.59
CA GLY A 241 -2.64 0.96 -4.63
C GLY A 241 -4.05 1.06 -5.20
N ARG A 242 -4.86 2.08 -4.86
CA ARG A 242 -6.19 2.29 -5.48
C ARG A 242 -6.13 3.36 -6.56
N ALA A 243 -7.15 3.40 -7.41
CA ALA A 243 -7.26 4.39 -8.47
C ALA A 243 -8.70 4.90 -8.57
N ALA A 244 -8.88 6.15 -9.01
CA ALA A 244 -10.19 6.73 -9.33
C ALA A 244 -10.13 7.37 -10.71
N ALA A 245 -11.11 7.11 -11.58
CA ALA A 245 -11.14 7.72 -12.91
C ALA A 245 -11.61 9.16 -12.83
N LEU A 246 -10.82 10.11 -13.34
CA LEU A 246 -11.16 11.53 -13.24
C LEU A 246 -12.49 11.87 -13.93
N ILE A 247 -12.81 11.17 -15.02
CA ILE A 247 -14.09 11.29 -15.71
C ILE A 247 -15.29 10.85 -14.84
N ASP A 248 -15.08 10.08 -13.78
CA ASP A 248 -16.11 9.71 -12.80
C ASP A 248 -16.20 10.72 -11.65
N LEU A 249 -15.22 11.62 -11.52
CA LEU A 249 -15.14 12.61 -10.44
C LEU A 249 -15.63 13.99 -10.89
N TYR A 250 -15.30 14.41 -12.11
CA TYR A 250 -15.51 15.78 -12.61
C TYR A 250 -16.28 15.81 -13.93
N SER A 251 -16.84 16.97 -14.27
CA SER A 251 -17.39 17.23 -15.60
C SER A 251 -16.26 17.27 -16.65
N GLN A 252 -16.59 17.03 -17.92
CA GLN A 252 -15.59 17.12 -18.99
C GLN A 252 -15.05 18.55 -19.14
N GLU A 253 -15.91 19.55 -18.97
CA GLU A 253 -15.54 20.97 -19.04
C GLU A 253 -14.53 21.36 -17.96
N ASP A 254 -14.75 20.92 -16.72
CA ASP A 254 -13.83 21.19 -15.61
C ASP A 254 -12.48 20.51 -15.83
N LEU A 255 -12.49 19.29 -16.37
CA LEU A 255 -11.26 18.57 -16.68
C LEU A 255 -10.47 19.23 -17.82
N GLN A 256 -11.14 19.76 -18.84
CA GLN A 256 -10.47 20.41 -19.96
C GLN A 256 -9.90 21.79 -19.61
N SER A 257 -10.50 22.47 -18.63
CA SER A 257 -10.10 23.82 -18.21
C SER A 257 -9.07 23.84 -17.06
N ALA A 258 -8.76 22.69 -16.47
CA ALA A 258 -7.80 22.59 -15.36
C ALA A 258 -6.34 22.63 -15.84
N GLU A 259 -5.49 23.37 -15.13
CA GLU A 259 -4.04 23.09 -15.12
C GLU A 259 -3.77 21.94 -14.15
N TYR A 260 -2.98 20.96 -14.60
CA TYR A 260 -2.64 19.79 -13.80
C TYR A 260 -1.21 19.89 -13.28
N ARG A 261 -1.03 19.65 -11.97
CA ARG A 261 0.29 19.52 -11.37
C ARG A 261 0.44 18.18 -10.66
N SER A 262 1.63 17.61 -10.77
CA SER A 262 2.01 16.41 -10.03
C SER A 262 2.16 16.70 -8.53
N ARG A 263 2.24 15.65 -7.72
CA ARG A 263 2.63 15.71 -6.31
C ARG A 263 3.87 16.58 -6.08
N ASP A 264 4.83 16.52 -7.00
CA ASP A 264 6.13 17.18 -6.91
C ASP A 264 6.13 18.60 -7.50
N GLY A 265 4.97 19.10 -7.92
CA GLY A 265 4.76 20.47 -8.39
C GLY A 265 5.00 20.69 -9.89
N ALA A 266 5.42 19.63 -10.62
CA ALA A 266 5.61 19.70 -12.07
C ALA A 266 4.27 19.82 -12.79
N VAL A 267 4.17 20.75 -13.74
CA VAL A 267 3.01 20.88 -14.63
C VAL A 267 2.96 19.66 -15.54
N LEU A 268 1.79 18.99 -15.61
CA LEU A 268 1.57 17.84 -16.47
C LEU A 268 1.16 18.33 -17.86
N GLY A 269 1.89 17.92 -18.89
CA GLY A 269 1.60 18.28 -20.29
C GLY A 269 0.35 17.59 -20.87
N GLU A 270 -0.22 16.62 -20.15
CA GLU A 270 -1.39 15.85 -20.57
C GLU A 270 -2.37 15.72 -19.41
N MET A 271 -3.66 15.62 -19.75
CA MET A 271 -4.72 15.39 -18.77
C MET A 271 -4.61 13.96 -18.20
N PRO A 272 -4.34 13.79 -16.88
CA PRO A 272 -4.36 12.48 -16.27
C PRO A 272 -5.76 11.87 -16.32
N SER A 273 -5.86 10.59 -16.65
CA SER A 273 -7.15 9.89 -16.66
C SER A 273 -7.51 9.27 -15.30
N LEU A 274 -6.51 9.11 -14.40
CA LEU A 274 -6.66 8.51 -13.07
C LEU A 274 -6.06 9.41 -11.98
N ALA A 275 -6.77 9.52 -10.86
CA ALA A 275 -6.16 9.81 -9.57
C ALA A 275 -5.62 8.53 -8.92
N SER A 276 -4.55 8.66 -8.15
CA SER A 276 -3.82 7.55 -7.55
C SER A 276 -3.36 7.87 -6.12
N GLU A 277 -2.53 7.00 -5.58
CA GLU A 277 -1.89 7.20 -4.29
C GLU A 277 -0.93 8.41 -4.27
N ALA A 278 -0.38 8.83 -5.41
CA ALA A 278 0.32 10.10 -5.53
C ALA A 278 -0.71 11.23 -5.75
N PRO A 279 -0.76 12.27 -4.88
CA PRO A 279 -1.64 13.41 -5.09
C PRO A 279 -1.41 14.10 -6.43
N ILE A 280 -2.51 14.54 -7.03
CA ILE A 280 -2.50 15.47 -8.16
C ILE A 280 -3.24 16.74 -7.74
N TYR A 281 -2.80 17.87 -8.25
CA TYR A 281 -3.45 19.16 -8.05
C TYR A 281 -4.11 19.58 -9.36
N LEU A 282 -5.42 19.80 -9.32
CA LEU A 282 -6.17 20.42 -10.40
C LEU A 282 -6.36 21.88 -10.02
N CYS A 283 -5.89 22.78 -10.89
CA CYS A 283 -5.88 24.22 -10.64
C CYS A 283 -6.75 24.96 -11.66
N TRP A 284 -7.56 25.90 -11.16
CA TRP A 284 -8.41 26.77 -11.97
C TRP A 284 -8.28 28.23 -11.50
N PRO A 285 -8.76 29.20 -12.30
CA PRO A 285 -8.97 30.57 -11.84
C PRO A 285 -9.79 30.64 -10.54
N PRO A 286 -9.55 31.65 -9.69
CA PRO A 286 -10.15 31.76 -8.35
C PRO A 286 -11.67 31.97 -8.34
N ASP A 287 -12.27 32.36 -9.46
CA ASP A 287 -13.71 32.55 -9.65
C ASP A 287 -14.41 31.30 -10.20
N ARG A 288 -13.66 30.30 -10.72
CA ARG A 288 -14.22 29.05 -11.22
C ARG A 288 -14.94 28.31 -10.10
N GLN A 289 -16.12 27.79 -10.44
CA GLN A 289 -16.91 26.90 -9.60
C GLN A 289 -16.81 25.47 -10.15
N VAL A 290 -16.26 24.56 -9.36
CA VAL A 290 -16.06 23.16 -9.76
C VAL A 290 -16.79 22.26 -8.79
N SER A 291 -17.67 21.42 -9.30
CA SER A 291 -18.41 20.44 -8.50
C SER A 291 -17.93 19.02 -8.76
N VAL A 292 -17.83 18.24 -7.69
CA VAL A 292 -17.56 16.80 -7.78
C VAL A 292 -18.87 16.05 -8.00
N LYS A 293 -18.86 15.08 -8.92
CA LYS A 293 -20.01 14.22 -9.25
C LYS A 293 -20.51 13.46 -8.03
N ALA A 294 -21.84 13.36 -7.89
CA ALA A 294 -22.46 12.53 -6.88
C ALA A 294 -22.00 11.06 -7.03
N GLY A 295 -21.51 10.47 -5.95
CA GLY A 295 -20.98 9.10 -5.96
C GLY A 295 -19.49 8.97 -6.32
N ALA A 296 -18.76 10.08 -6.45
CA ALA A 296 -17.31 10.11 -6.62
C ALA A 296 -16.60 9.15 -5.66
N SER A 297 -15.94 8.14 -6.22
CA SER A 297 -15.27 7.07 -5.48
C SER A 297 -14.15 6.44 -6.31
N VAL A 298 -13.38 5.56 -5.68
CA VAL A 298 -12.37 4.75 -6.37
C VAL A 298 -13.02 3.74 -7.31
N LEU A 299 -12.29 3.38 -8.37
CA LEU A 299 -12.65 2.28 -9.26
C LEU A 299 -12.80 0.99 -8.45
N LYS A 300 -13.96 0.35 -8.59
CA LYS A 300 -14.33 -0.80 -7.77
C LYS A 300 -13.36 -1.96 -8.00
N ASN A 301 -12.74 -2.41 -6.91
CA ASN A 301 -11.78 -3.51 -6.86
C ASN A 301 -10.47 -3.31 -7.64
N VAL A 302 -10.23 -2.18 -8.31
CA VAL A 302 -8.99 -1.99 -9.07
C VAL A 302 -7.81 -1.78 -8.12
N ALA A 303 -6.69 -2.42 -8.44
CA ALA A 303 -5.40 -2.21 -7.80
C ALA A 303 -4.36 -1.79 -8.84
N ILE A 304 -3.49 -0.84 -8.49
CA ILE A 304 -2.42 -0.33 -9.34
C ILE A 304 -1.08 -0.32 -8.58
N HIS A 305 0.02 -0.36 -9.31
CA HIS A 305 1.36 -0.07 -8.79
C HIS A 305 1.77 1.29 -9.33
N ARG A 306 1.61 2.37 -8.54
CA ARG A 306 1.75 3.73 -9.10
C ARG A 306 3.17 4.06 -9.56
N HIS A 307 4.17 3.62 -8.78
CA HIS A 307 5.56 4.02 -8.90
C HIS A 307 6.36 3.08 -9.82
N ILE A 308 5.89 2.95 -11.06
CA ILE A 308 6.60 2.21 -12.11
C ILE A 308 7.45 3.22 -12.89
N ALA A 309 8.76 2.99 -12.94
CA ALA A 309 9.68 3.87 -13.66
C ALA A 309 9.25 4.07 -15.12
N GLY A 310 9.10 5.34 -15.52
CA GLY A 310 8.77 5.72 -16.90
C GLY A 310 7.39 5.30 -17.41
N LYS A 311 6.48 4.82 -16.55
CA LYS A 311 5.12 4.43 -16.95
C LYS A 311 4.05 4.98 -16.01
N THR A 312 2.86 5.19 -16.53
CA THR A 312 1.67 5.58 -15.79
C THR A 312 0.44 4.80 -16.24
N HIS A 313 -0.62 4.88 -15.43
CA HIS A 313 -1.86 4.17 -15.65
C HIS A 313 -2.85 5.06 -16.39
N HIS A 314 -3.40 4.56 -17.48
CA HIS A 314 -4.41 5.23 -18.28
C HIS A 314 -5.74 4.49 -18.14
N PHE A 315 -6.76 5.17 -17.64
CA PHE A 315 -8.12 4.64 -17.64
C PHE A 315 -8.70 4.70 -19.04
N PHE A 316 -9.39 3.62 -19.40
CA PHE A 316 -10.04 3.44 -20.68
C PHE A 316 -11.53 3.16 -20.45
N ARG A 317 -12.41 3.84 -21.19
CA ARG A 317 -13.84 3.52 -21.27
C ARG A 317 -14.40 3.93 -22.62
N GLU A 318 -14.78 2.94 -23.42
CA GLU A 318 -15.28 3.14 -24.79
C GLU A 318 -16.15 1.94 -25.20
N GLN A 319 -17.22 2.16 -25.98
CA GLN A 319 -18.04 1.08 -26.58
C GLN A 319 -18.54 0.00 -25.59
N GLY A 320 -18.87 0.43 -24.37
CA GLY A 320 -19.32 -0.44 -23.28
C GLY A 320 -18.22 -1.28 -22.62
N TRP A 321 -16.96 -1.10 -23.03
CA TRP A 321 -15.78 -1.64 -22.36
C TRP A 321 -15.19 -0.61 -21.39
N GLN A 322 -14.55 -1.10 -20.34
CA GLN A 322 -13.71 -0.30 -19.47
C GLN A 322 -12.45 -1.06 -19.06
N GLY A 323 -11.40 -0.34 -18.67
CA GLY A 323 -10.13 -0.96 -18.36
C GLY A 323 -9.08 0.02 -17.87
N VAL A 324 -7.89 -0.51 -17.61
CA VAL A 324 -6.68 0.27 -17.36
C VAL A 324 -5.57 -0.26 -18.24
N VAL A 325 -4.81 0.64 -18.85
CA VAL A 325 -3.64 0.38 -19.67
C VAL A 325 -2.42 1.03 -19.01
N LEU A 326 -1.30 0.32 -18.95
CA LEU A 326 -0.02 0.83 -18.50
C LEU A 326 0.81 1.27 -19.72
N ALA A 327 1.17 2.55 -19.76
CA ALA A 327 1.92 3.14 -20.88
C ALA A 327 2.89 4.21 -20.39
N ALA A 328 3.86 4.61 -21.22
CA ALA A 328 4.76 5.72 -20.91
C ALA A 328 4.04 7.07 -20.83
N ASP A 329 3.15 7.33 -21.79
CA ASP A 329 2.39 8.56 -21.99
C ASP A 329 1.06 8.29 -22.73
N ALA A 330 0.26 9.33 -23.01
CA ALA A 330 -1.00 9.16 -23.75
C ALA A 330 -0.82 8.72 -25.20
N ALA A 331 0.32 9.04 -25.83
CA ALA A 331 0.61 8.61 -27.20
C ALA A 331 0.84 7.10 -27.27
N GLU A 332 1.67 6.53 -26.39
CA GLU A 332 1.87 5.08 -26.27
C GLU A 332 0.56 4.39 -25.87
N ALA A 333 -0.22 4.96 -24.95
CA ALA A 333 -1.52 4.41 -24.58
C ALA A 333 -2.47 4.33 -25.79
N SER A 334 -2.47 5.36 -26.63
CA SER A 334 -3.28 5.43 -27.85
C SER A 334 -2.81 4.40 -28.89
N LEU A 335 -1.51 4.29 -29.11
CA LEU A 335 -0.91 3.28 -29.99
C LEU A 335 -1.28 1.85 -29.55
N LEU A 336 -1.14 1.58 -28.25
CA LEU A 336 -1.54 0.29 -27.67
C LEU A 336 -3.02 0.02 -27.96
N LEU A 337 -3.91 0.96 -27.64
CA LEU A 337 -5.36 0.82 -27.83
C LEU A 337 -5.76 0.63 -29.30
N GLN A 338 -4.96 1.07 -30.28
CA GLN A 338 -5.24 0.74 -31.69
C GLN A 338 -5.17 -0.78 -31.94
N THR A 339 -4.27 -1.49 -31.26
CA THR A 339 -4.04 -2.93 -31.45
C THR A 339 -4.78 -3.78 -30.42
N ILE A 340 -4.72 -3.41 -29.13
CA ILE A 340 -5.22 -4.22 -28.01
C ILE A 340 -6.65 -3.87 -27.58
N HIS A 341 -7.38 -3.06 -28.36
CA HIS A 341 -8.80 -2.82 -28.07
C HIS A 341 -9.56 -4.15 -27.96
N PRO A 342 -10.46 -4.32 -26.97
CA PRO A 342 -11.18 -5.59 -26.78
C PRO A 342 -11.90 -6.13 -28.02
N ASP A 343 -12.38 -5.25 -28.89
CA ASP A 343 -13.05 -5.65 -30.14
C ASP A 343 -12.07 -6.02 -31.28
N ARG A 344 -10.76 -5.82 -31.09
CA ARG A 344 -9.70 -6.12 -32.07
C ARG A 344 -8.72 -7.21 -31.63
N ILE A 345 -8.66 -7.53 -30.32
CA ILE A 345 -7.78 -8.57 -29.76
C ILE A 345 -7.95 -9.93 -30.46
N GLY A 346 -9.14 -10.22 -30.98
CA GLY A 346 -9.43 -11.45 -31.72
C GLY A 346 -9.51 -12.70 -30.83
N ALA A 347 -9.59 -13.85 -31.49
CA ALA A 347 -9.59 -15.18 -30.86
C ALA A 347 -8.22 -15.86 -31.03
N PRO A 348 -7.85 -16.81 -30.15
CA PRO A 348 -6.60 -17.55 -30.28
C PRO A 348 -6.54 -18.31 -31.62
N LEU A 349 -5.43 -18.14 -32.37
CA LEU A 349 -5.09 -18.97 -33.54
C LEU A 349 -4.38 -20.24 -33.08
N ALA A 350 -4.43 -21.32 -33.86
CA ALA A 350 -3.84 -22.62 -33.49
C ALA A 350 -2.33 -22.50 -33.15
N GLU A 351 -1.60 -21.69 -33.91
CA GLU A 351 -0.15 -21.49 -33.78
C GLU A 351 0.26 -20.58 -32.62
N SER A 352 -0.63 -19.68 -32.17
CA SER A 352 -0.35 -18.75 -31.07
C SER A 352 -0.88 -19.21 -29.72
N THR A 353 -1.57 -20.35 -29.68
CA THR A 353 -2.21 -20.89 -28.48
C THR A 353 -1.20 -21.53 -27.53
N LEU A 354 -1.02 -20.92 -26.36
CA LEU A 354 -0.25 -21.53 -25.26
C LEU A 354 -1.10 -22.54 -24.46
N ARG A 355 -2.41 -22.28 -24.35
CA ARG A 355 -3.36 -23.17 -23.68
C ARG A 355 -4.79 -22.87 -24.08
N HIS A 356 -5.53 -23.88 -24.51
CA HIS A 356 -6.96 -23.77 -24.78
C HIS A 356 -7.76 -24.77 -23.93
N ALA A 357 -8.25 -24.32 -22.79
CA ALA A 357 -9.10 -25.12 -21.91
C ALA A 357 -10.25 -24.26 -21.35
N ARG A 358 -10.33 -24.08 -20.02
CA ARG A 358 -11.32 -23.17 -19.40
C ARG A 358 -11.00 -21.69 -19.62
N ASN A 359 -9.74 -21.39 -19.89
CA ASN A 359 -9.25 -20.08 -20.31
C ASN A 359 -8.47 -20.30 -21.62
N ALA A 360 -8.58 -19.35 -22.54
CA ALA A 360 -7.69 -19.21 -23.68
C ALA A 360 -6.51 -18.34 -23.27
N ILE A 361 -5.31 -18.81 -23.58
CA ILE A 361 -4.05 -18.08 -23.41
C ILE A 361 -3.30 -18.17 -24.74
N TRP A 362 -2.98 -17.03 -25.32
CA TRP A 362 -2.26 -16.95 -26.58
C TRP A 362 -1.32 -15.74 -26.61
N THR A 363 -0.41 -15.73 -27.58
CA THR A 363 0.49 -14.60 -27.80
C THR A 363 0.06 -13.74 -28.98
N MET A 364 0.35 -12.44 -28.92
CA MET A 364 0.26 -11.50 -30.04
C MET A 364 1.50 -10.60 -30.08
N ALA A 365 1.73 -9.91 -31.19
CA ALA A 365 2.81 -8.95 -31.31
C ALA A 365 2.59 -7.74 -30.37
N ASP A 366 3.67 -7.22 -29.79
CA ASP A 366 3.64 -5.97 -29.05
C ASP A 366 3.84 -4.79 -30.03
N PRO A 367 2.87 -3.88 -30.20
CA PRO A 367 2.97 -2.80 -31.19
C PRO A 367 4.03 -1.76 -30.82
N ARG A 368 4.58 -1.79 -29.60
CA ARG A 368 5.61 -0.84 -29.14
C ARG A 368 7.02 -1.21 -29.63
N LYS A 369 7.27 -2.50 -29.87
CA LYS A 369 8.60 -3.00 -30.19
C LYS A 369 8.54 -4.24 -31.08
N GLU A 370 9.24 -4.17 -32.21
CA GLU A 370 9.38 -5.30 -33.12
C GLU A 370 10.00 -6.53 -32.42
N GLY A 371 9.44 -7.71 -32.69
CA GLY A 371 9.85 -8.98 -32.08
C GLY A 371 9.38 -9.19 -30.63
N ALA A 372 8.89 -8.17 -29.94
CA ALA A 372 8.29 -8.34 -28.62
C ALA A 372 6.88 -8.92 -28.72
N ARG A 373 6.49 -9.66 -27.66
CA ARG A 373 5.22 -10.39 -27.60
C ARG A 373 4.44 -10.05 -26.34
N LEU A 374 3.13 -10.06 -26.47
CA LEU A 374 2.17 -9.94 -25.38
C LEU A 374 1.46 -11.28 -25.18
N VAL A 375 1.15 -11.61 -23.94
CA VAL A 375 0.28 -12.74 -23.58
C VAL A 375 -1.11 -12.20 -23.30
N VAL A 376 -2.10 -12.72 -24.01
CA VAL A 376 -3.51 -12.44 -23.79
C VAL A 376 -4.16 -13.60 -23.05
N LYS A 377 -4.92 -13.30 -22.01
CA LYS A 377 -5.67 -14.26 -21.22
C LYS A 377 -7.15 -13.90 -21.23
N GLN A 378 -7.98 -14.80 -21.76
CA GLN A 378 -9.43 -14.66 -21.78
C GLN A 378 -10.13 -15.88 -21.17
N PRO A 379 -11.16 -15.70 -20.32
CA PRO A 379 -12.01 -16.81 -19.88
C PRO A 379 -12.95 -17.25 -20.99
N VAL A 380 -12.91 -18.52 -21.39
CA VAL A 380 -13.75 -19.05 -22.48
C VAL A 380 -14.97 -19.82 -21.93
N LYS A 381 -14.79 -20.58 -20.83
CA LYS A 381 -15.87 -21.40 -20.27
C LYS A 381 -16.06 -21.17 -18.78
N MET A 382 -17.31 -20.93 -18.38
CA MET A 382 -17.74 -20.78 -16.98
C MET A 382 -18.91 -21.72 -16.68
N HIS A 383 -18.71 -22.66 -15.74
CA HIS A 383 -19.78 -23.55 -15.29
C HIS A 383 -20.89 -22.77 -14.58
N LEU A 384 -22.16 -23.20 -14.70
CA LEU A 384 -23.33 -22.50 -14.15
C LEU A 384 -23.21 -22.20 -12.66
N HIS A 385 -22.79 -23.18 -11.85
CA HIS A 385 -22.58 -22.98 -10.41
C HIS A 385 -21.51 -21.92 -10.11
N LYS A 386 -20.49 -21.77 -10.96
CA LYS A 386 -19.48 -20.71 -10.82
C LYS A 386 -20.03 -19.35 -11.26
N LYS A 387 -20.88 -19.29 -12.29
CA LYS A 387 -21.55 -18.03 -12.67
C LYS A 387 -22.38 -17.47 -11.51
N PHE A 388 -23.07 -18.34 -10.77
CA PHE A 388 -23.81 -17.93 -9.57
C PHE A 388 -22.89 -17.48 -8.43
N LEU A 389 -21.92 -18.32 -8.03
CA LEU A 389 -21.04 -18.05 -6.88
C LEU A 389 -20.05 -16.89 -7.10
N ASP A 390 -19.66 -16.64 -8.35
CA ASP A 390 -18.66 -15.61 -8.69
C ASP A 390 -19.31 -14.32 -9.24
N ARG A 391 -20.65 -14.21 -9.29
CA ARG A 391 -21.37 -13.04 -9.86
C ARG A 391 -20.95 -11.70 -9.26
N PHE A 392 -20.62 -11.67 -7.97
CA PHE A 392 -20.21 -10.45 -7.25
C PHE A 392 -18.69 -10.30 -7.13
N LYS A 393 -17.92 -11.26 -7.66
CA LYS A 393 -16.46 -11.20 -7.62
C LYS A 393 -15.94 -10.38 -8.80
N PRO A 394 -14.73 -9.79 -8.68
CA PRO A 394 -14.05 -9.19 -9.82
C PRO A 394 -13.90 -10.19 -10.97
N SER A 395 -13.92 -9.68 -12.21
CA SER A 395 -13.70 -10.46 -13.44
C SER A 395 -12.34 -11.18 -13.39
N LYS A 396 -12.17 -12.29 -14.12
CA LYS A 396 -10.91 -13.04 -14.08
C LYS A 396 -9.73 -12.21 -14.59
N GLY A 397 -9.97 -11.37 -15.59
CA GLY A 397 -9.02 -10.38 -16.10
C GLY A 397 -8.60 -9.43 -15.00
N LEU A 398 -9.57 -8.74 -14.37
CA LEU A 398 -9.30 -7.82 -13.25
C LEU A 398 -8.61 -8.51 -12.06
N ARG A 399 -8.93 -9.76 -11.73
CA ARG A 399 -8.21 -10.49 -10.68
C ARG A 399 -6.75 -10.74 -11.05
N SER A 400 -6.46 -11.07 -12.31
CA SER A 400 -5.09 -11.31 -12.77
C SER A 400 -4.30 -9.99 -12.82
N TRP A 401 -4.94 -8.91 -13.25
CA TRP A 401 -4.39 -7.56 -13.15
C TRP A 401 -4.05 -7.19 -11.70
N ASN A 402 -5.05 -7.21 -10.82
CA ASN A 402 -4.87 -6.84 -9.41
C ASN A 402 -3.81 -7.69 -8.72
N GLY A 403 -3.80 -8.99 -9.00
CA GLY A 403 -2.84 -9.91 -8.42
C GLY A 403 -1.42 -9.53 -8.79
N THR A 404 -1.19 -9.25 -10.06
CA THR A 404 0.12 -8.86 -10.59
C THR A 404 0.53 -7.48 -10.10
N SER A 405 -0.36 -6.48 -10.15
CA SER A 405 -0.09 -5.14 -9.64
C SER A 405 0.27 -5.14 -8.15
N GLU A 406 -0.38 -5.96 -7.33
CA GLU A 406 -0.06 -6.08 -5.90
C GLU A 406 1.25 -6.83 -5.62
N LEU A 407 1.64 -7.79 -6.47
CA LEU A 407 2.95 -8.43 -6.38
C LEU A 407 4.06 -7.43 -6.67
N LEU A 408 3.99 -6.72 -7.80
CA LEU A 408 5.00 -5.75 -8.23
C LEU A 408 5.11 -4.57 -7.25
N ARG A 409 3.97 -4.02 -6.80
CA ARG A 409 3.92 -2.97 -5.77
C ARG A 409 4.54 -3.37 -4.44
N ARG A 410 4.71 -4.68 -4.21
CA ARG A 410 5.36 -5.25 -3.03
C ARG A 410 6.69 -5.90 -3.38
N GLY A 411 7.29 -5.54 -4.52
CA GLY A 411 8.59 -6.06 -4.98
C GLY A 411 8.66 -7.58 -4.99
N VAL A 412 7.59 -8.23 -5.44
CA VAL A 412 7.57 -9.65 -5.79
C VAL A 412 7.40 -9.72 -7.30
N ASP A 413 8.39 -10.29 -7.98
CA ASP A 413 8.41 -10.27 -9.44
C ASP A 413 7.30 -11.12 -10.05
N ALA A 414 6.73 -10.61 -11.13
CA ALA A 414 5.67 -11.24 -11.90
C ALA A 414 5.72 -10.72 -13.35
N ALA A 415 5.07 -11.42 -14.28
CA ALA A 415 4.96 -10.95 -15.66
C ALA A 415 4.32 -9.56 -15.70
N LYS A 416 5.03 -8.58 -16.29
CA LYS A 416 4.66 -7.16 -16.23
C LYS A 416 3.26 -6.95 -16.85
N PRO A 417 2.28 -6.43 -16.10
CA PRO A 417 0.93 -6.24 -16.61
C PRO A 417 0.93 -5.08 -17.61
N LEU A 418 0.22 -5.25 -18.72
CA LEU A 418 0.05 -4.21 -19.72
C LEU A 418 -1.35 -3.60 -19.64
N ALA A 419 -2.38 -4.44 -19.62
CA ALA A 419 -3.75 -3.96 -19.59
C ALA A 419 -4.73 -4.96 -18.99
N TYR A 420 -5.87 -4.45 -18.53
CA TYR A 420 -7.07 -5.26 -18.33
C TYR A 420 -8.28 -4.55 -18.93
N PHE A 421 -9.22 -5.34 -19.43
CA PHE A 421 -10.48 -4.85 -19.97
C PHE A 421 -11.65 -5.71 -19.49
N GLU A 422 -12.81 -5.11 -19.29
CA GLU A 422 -14.06 -5.81 -19.00
C GLU A 422 -15.26 -5.08 -19.61
N LYS A 423 -16.24 -5.83 -20.10
CA LYS A 423 -17.48 -5.29 -20.65
C LYS A 423 -18.42 -4.94 -19.51
N VAL A 424 -18.88 -3.70 -19.46
CA VAL A 424 -19.79 -3.20 -18.43
C VAL A 424 -21.12 -3.96 -18.54
N GLY A 425 -21.60 -4.49 -17.42
CA GLY A 425 -22.86 -5.25 -17.37
C GLY A 425 -22.75 -6.71 -17.84
N ASP A 426 -21.57 -7.23 -18.17
CA ASP A 426 -21.42 -8.63 -18.58
C ASP A 426 -21.81 -9.60 -17.46
N THR A 427 -22.85 -10.40 -17.71
CA THR A 427 -23.30 -11.47 -16.81
C THR A 427 -22.67 -12.83 -17.13
N SER A 428 -22.00 -12.97 -18.28
CA SER A 428 -21.35 -14.21 -18.70
C SER A 428 -20.05 -14.50 -17.93
N LEU A 429 -19.39 -13.45 -17.42
CA LEU A 429 -18.05 -13.45 -16.81
C LEU A 429 -16.93 -13.86 -17.79
N THR A 430 -17.19 -13.75 -19.09
CA THR A 430 -16.27 -14.14 -20.17
C THR A 430 -15.82 -12.96 -21.04
N GLN A 431 -16.52 -11.83 -20.98
CA GLN A 431 -16.13 -10.61 -21.70
C GLN A 431 -15.15 -9.78 -20.86
N ASN A 432 -13.97 -10.35 -20.64
CA ASN A 432 -12.87 -9.69 -19.94
C ASN A 432 -11.52 -10.24 -20.41
N PHE A 433 -10.54 -9.35 -20.49
CA PHE A 433 -9.18 -9.64 -20.94
C PHE A 433 -8.16 -9.20 -19.89
N TYR A 434 -7.06 -9.94 -19.83
CA TYR A 434 -5.84 -9.52 -19.15
C TYR A 434 -4.67 -9.71 -20.11
N LEU A 435 -3.84 -8.68 -20.21
CA LEU A 435 -2.67 -8.65 -21.07
C LEU A 435 -1.43 -8.38 -20.22
N CYS A 436 -0.36 -9.13 -20.46
CA CYS A 436 0.95 -8.91 -19.86
C CYS A 436 2.06 -9.13 -20.89
N GLU A 437 3.24 -8.61 -20.60
CA GLU A 437 4.43 -8.89 -21.40
C GLU A 437 4.73 -10.39 -21.38
N TYR A 438 5.13 -10.94 -22.53
CA TYR A 438 5.63 -12.30 -22.61
C TYR A 438 7.00 -12.37 -21.96
N VAL A 439 7.14 -13.20 -20.94
CA VAL A 439 8.42 -13.46 -20.27
C VAL A 439 8.99 -14.76 -20.88
N PRO A 440 10.05 -14.69 -21.71
CA PRO A 440 10.80 -15.89 -22.06
C PRO A 440 11.44 -16.40 -20.77
N THR A 441 11.15 -17.63 -20.37
CA THR A 441 11.74 -18.22 -19.18
C THR A 441 12.43 -19.51 -19.53
N GLU A 442 13.57 -19.73 -18.90
CA GLU A 442 14.38 -20.92 -19.13
C GLU A 442 13.81 -22.12 -18.38
N PHE A 443 13.31 -21.90 -17.16
CA PHE A 443 12.92 -22.98 -16.27
C PHE A 443 11.71 -22.69 -15.40
N THR A 444 11.19 -23.74 -14.75
CA THR A 444 10.20 -23.62 -13.69
C THR A 444 10.67 -24.23 -12.38
N ALA A 445 10.14 -23.78 -11.24
CA ALA A 445 10.43 -24.41 -9.96
C ALA A 445 9.96 -25.88 -9.90
N ARG A 446 9.06 -26.30 -10.80
CA ARG A 446 8.71 -27.71 -10.95
C ARG A 446 9.89 -28.52 -11.47
N GLU A 447 10.61 -28.03 -12.47
CA GLU A 447 11.80 -28.69 -13.02
C GLU A 447 12.89 -28.75 -11.96
N LEU A 448 13.18 -27.63 -11.30
CA LEU A 448 14.13 -27.58 -10.19
C LEU A 448 13.85 -28.66 -9.12
N VAL A 449 12.60 -28.73 -8.66
CA VAL A 449 12.18 -29.73 -7.67
C VAL A 449 12.29 -31.16 -8.21
N THR A 450 12.01 -31.37 -9.50
CA THR A 450 12.09 -32.69 -10.14
C THR A 450 13.54 -33.16 -10.30
N THR A 451 14.44 -32.27 -10.71
CA THR A 451 15.88 -32.54 -10.88
C THR A 451 16.52 -32.99 -9.56
N PHE A 452 16.25 -32.30 -8.45
CA PHE A 452 16.75 -32.72 -7.15
C PHE A 452 16.05 -33.99 -6.64
N ALA A 453 14.77 -34.20 -6.97
CA ALA A 453 14.08 -35.44 -6.63
C ALA A 453 14.61 -36.66 -7.39
N SER A 454 15.23 -36.48 -8.57
CA SER A 454 15.95 -37.53 -9.29
C SER A 454 17.39 -37.77 -8.81
N GLY A 455 17.83 -37.09 -7.74
CA GLY A 455 19.14 -37.29 -7.14
C GLY A 455 20.28 -36.49 -7.77
N ALA A 456 19.99 -35.51 -8.62
CA ALA A 456 21.02 -34.61 -9.13
C ALA A 456 21.56 -33.70 -8.01
N GLU A 457 22.85 -33.41 -8.00
CA GLU A 457 23.47 -32.53 -7.00
C GLU A 457 23.27 -31.03 -7.31
N SER A 458 23.03 -30.71 -8.58
CA SER A 458 22.90 -29.34 -9.08
C SER A 458 21.77 -29.20 -10.09
N PHE A 459 21.18 -28.00 -10.13
CA PHE A 459 20.23 -27.56 -11.14
C PHE A 459 20.78 -26.33 -11.84
N ALA A 460 20.92 -26.37 -13.17
CA ALA A 460 21.53 -25.29 -13.95
C ALA A 460 22.91 -24.84 -13.39
N GLY A 461 23.73 -25.76 -12.89
CA GLY A 461 25.03 -25.48 -12.27
C GLY A 461 24.98 -25.07 -10.79
N ILE A 462 23.79 -24.85 -10.22
CA ILE A 462 23.63 -24.39 -8.83
C ILE A 462 23.31 -25.57 -7.91
N ARG A 463 24.09 -25.71 -6.83
CA ARG A 463 23.90 -26.78 -5.83
C ARG A 463 22.53 -26.70 -5.14
N GLU A 464 21.99 -27.86 -4.76
CA GLU A 464 20.68 -27.98 -4.11
C GLU A 464 20.46 -26.98 -2.96
N ASP A 465 21.38 -26.93 -2.00
CA ASP A 465 21.23 -26.07 -0.81
C ASP A 465 21.20 -24.58 -1.18
N ALA A 466 21.97 -24.16 -2.19
CA ALA A 466 21.99 -22.79 -2.67
C ALA A 466 20.68 -22.45 -3.39
N ALA A 467 20.22 -23.33 -4.27
CA ALA A 467 18.94 -23.17 -4.98
C ALA A 467 17.75 -23.07 -4.01
N TYR A 468 17.71 -23.90 -2.96
CA TYR A 468 16.68 -23.84 -1.93
C TYR A 468 16.74 -22.57 -1.08
N ARG A 469 17.94 -22.05 -0.77
CA ARG A 469 18.09 -20.77 -0.06
C ARG A 469 17.53 -19.61 -0.87
N GLN A 470 17.83 -19.56 -2.17
CA GLN A 470 17.33 -18.50 -3.04
C GLN A 470 15.81 -18.56 -3.21
N LEU A 471 15.25 -19.76 -3.45
CA LEU A 471 13.79 -19.95 -3.48
C LEU A 471 13.12 -19.61 -2.13
N CYS A 472 13.74 -19.98 -1.01
CA CYS A 472 13.26 -19.62 0.32
C CYS A 472 13.27 -18.11 0.54
N ALA A 473 14.34 -17.40 0.17
CA ALA A 473 14.44 -15.95 0.28
C ALA A 473 13.31 -15.26 -0.50
N TYR A 474 13.06 -15.70 -1.74
CA TYR A 474 11.95 -15.21 -2.55
C TYR A 474 10.58 -15.38 -1.88
N LEU A 475 10.28 -16.60 -1.39
CA LEU A 475 9.00 -16.87 -0.72
C LEU A 475 8.88 -16.17 0.65
N LEU A 476 9.99 -15.98 1.36
CA LEU A 476 10.03 -15.22 2.61
C LEU A 476 9.69 -13.76 2.37
N THR A 477 10.23 -13.14 1.31
CA THR A 477 9.88 -11.78 0.88
C THR A 477 8.40 -11.68 0.56
N MET A 478 7.87 -12.57 -0.28
CA MET A 478 6.44 -12.60 -0.64
C MET A 478 5.53 -12.68 0.60
N HIS A 479 5.78 -13.66 1.47
CA HIS A 479 4.98 -13.83 2.68
C HIS A 479 5.22 -12.73 3.74
N GLY A 480 6.45 -12.21 3.82
CA GLY A 480 6.85 -11.09 4.68
C GLY A 480 6.11 -9.81 4.32
N ARG A 481 5.91 -9.58 3.01
CA ARG A 481 5.13 -8.47 2.48
C ARG A 481 3.64 -8.80 2.35
N GLY A 482 3.14 -9.81 3.07
CA GLY A 482 1.71 -10.05 3.24
C GLY A 482 0.98 -10.62 2.03
N ILE A 483 1.69 -11.25 1.09
CA ILE A 483 1.07 -11.94 -0.05
C ILE A 483 0.85 -13.42 0.28
N LEU A 484 -0.40 -13.87 0.20
CA LEU A 484 -0.79 -15.28 0.20
C LEU A 484 -1.19 -15.69 -1.22
N PHE A 485 -0.41 -16.54 -1.86
CA PHE A 485 -0.55 -16.83 -3.29
C PHE A 485 -1.70 -17.79 -3.61
N ARG A 486 -1.99 -18.75 -2.72
CA ARG A 486 -3.04 -19.80 -2.76
C ARG A 486 -2.90 -20.88 -3.83
N ASP A 487 -2.15 -20.62 -4.90
CA ASP A 487 -1.88 -21.59 -5.97
C ASP A 487 -0.37 -21.80 -6.18
N LEU A 488 0.39 -21.87 -5.08
CA LEU A 488 1.85 -21.89 -5.09
C LEU A 488 2.41 -23.26 -5.50
N SER A 489 2.14 -23.64 -6.74
CA SER A 489 2.70 -24.84 -7.37
C SER A 489 4.00 -24.49 -8.09
N GLY A 490 4.94 -25.43 -8.19
CA GLY A 490 6.22 -25.17 -8.85
C GLY A 490 6.10 -24.76 -10.33
N GLY A 491 4.98 -25.05 -11.00
CA GLY A 491 4.75 -24.58 -12.38
C GLY A 491 4.26 -23.14 -12.49
N ASN A 492 3.96 -22.48 -11.36
CA ASN A 492 3.58 -21.06 -11.32
C ASN A 492 4.73 -20.15 -10.86
N ILE A 493 5.91 -20.73 -10.63
CA ILE A 493 7.14 -20.02 -10.29
C ILE A 493 8.10 -20.25 -11.44
N LEU A 494 8.30 -19.19 -12.23
CA LEU A 494 9.27 -19.18 -13.31
C LEU A 494 10.66 -18.90 -12.72
N ILE A 495 11.69 -19.45 -13.35
CA ILE A 495 13.08 -19.34 -12.92
C ILE A 495 13.92 -18.95 -14.13
N ASP A 496 14.68 -17.88 -13.96
CA ASP A 496 15.71 -17.47 -14.91
C ASP A 496 17.06 -17.42 -14.19
N LYS A 497 18.13 -17.73 -14.93
CA LYS A 497 19.50 -17.67 -14.43
C LYS A 497 20.14 -16.35 -14.87
N VAL A 498 20.56 -15.52 -13.91
CA VAL A 498 21.17 -14.21 -14.20
C VAL A 498 22.68 -14.34 -14.40
N ASP A 499 23.33 -15.14 -13.55
CA ASP A 499 24.76 -15.46 -13.61
C ASP A 499 24.99 -16.89 -13.08
N GLU A 500 26.25 -17.32 -12.96
CA GLU A 500 26.60 -18.70 -12.60
C GLU A 500 25.92 -19.20 -11.31
N ASP A 501 25.70 -18.32 -10.33
CA ASP A 501 25.23 -18.66 -8.99
C ASP A 501 23.88 -18.03 -8.61
N HIS A 502 23.29 -17.20 -9.47
CA HIS A 502 22.08 -16.45 -9.14
C HIS A 502 20.85 -16.83 -9.97
N LEU A 503 19.79 -17.22 -9.27
CA LEU A 503 18.45 -17.45 -9.81
C LEU A 503 17.52 -16.29 -9.47
N THR A 504 16.78 -15.82 -10.47
CA THR A 504 15.63 -14.95 -10.29
C THR A 504 14.33 -15.72 -10.40
N PHE A 505 13.31 -15.30 -9.66
CA PHE A 505 12.02 -15.98 -9.58
C PHE A 505 10.89 -15.02 -9.91
N SER A 506 9.95 -15.43 -10.74
CA SER A 506 8.73 -14.65 -10.99
C SER A 506 7.47 -15.50 -10.91
N LEU A 507 6.35 -14.89 -10.51
CA LEU A 507 5.06 -15.57 -10.38
C LEU A 507 4.15 -15.33 -11.59
N ILE A 508 3.44 -16.39 -11.98
CA ILE A 508 2.35 -16.35 -12.98
C ILE A 508 1.05 -16.93 -12.42
N ASP A 509 -0.08 -16.65 -13.09
CA ASP A 509 -1.43 -17.01 -12.63
C ASP A 509 -1.81 -16.41 -11.26
N THR A 510 -1.62 -15.09 -11.15
CA THR A 510 -1.79 -14.27 -9.94
C THR A 510 -3.25 -14.03 -9.54
N GLY A 511 -4.23 -14.54 -10.30
CA GLY A 511 -5.65 -14.22 -10.16
C GLY A 511 -6.37 -14.76 -8.90
N ARG A 512 -5.63 -15.38 -7.97
CA ARG A 512 -6.17 -15.93 -6.71
C ARG A 512 -5.46 -15.43 -5.45
N ILE A 513 -4.47 -14.55 -5.58
CA ILE A 513 -3.74 -14.10 -4.40
C ILE A 513 -4.67 -13.40 -3.41
N HIS A 514 -4.27 -13.41 -2.15
CA HIS A 514 -4.86 -12.59 -1.12
C HIS A 514 -3.78 -11.72 -0.49
N VAL A 515 -4.15 -10.48 -0.22
CA VAL A 515 -3.21 -9.43 0.13
C VAL A 515 -3.55 -8.90 1.51
N PHE A 516 -2.58 -8.89 2.41
CA PHE A 516 -2.71 -8.41 3.77
C PHE A 516 -1.90 -7.12 3.99
N GLY A 517 -2.32 -6.30 4.95
CA GLY A 517 -1.63 -5.06 5.33
C GLY A 517 -0.36 -5.28 6.18
N GLY A 518 0.05 -6.53 6.39
CA GLY A 518 1.24 -6.90 7.16
C GLY A 518 1.67 -8.34 6.86
N PRO A 519 2.75 -8.82 7.49
CA PRO A 519 3.30 -10.15 7.24
C PRO A 519 2.29 -11.27 7.49
N LEU A 520 2.38 -12.34 6.69
CA LEU A 520 1.55 -13.52 6.90
C LEU A 520 1.89 -14.23 8.22
N SER A 521 0.86 -14.75 8.89
CA SER A 521 1.00 -15.68 10.01
C SER A 521 1.64 -17.01 9.56
N LEU A 522 2.25 -17.75 10.49
CA LEU A 522 2.82 -19.07 10.21
C LEU A 522 1.80 -20.03 9.58
N ARG A 523 0.55 -20.03 10.06
CA ARG A 523 -0.52 -20.87 9.50
C ARG A 523 -0.77 -20.56 8.01
N GLN A 524 -0.81 -19.29 7.64
CA GLN A 524 -1.02 -18.87 6.25
C GLN A 524 0.19 -19.24 5.38
N ARG A 525 1.41 -19.02 5.87
CA ARG A 525 2.66 -19.40 5.19
C ARG A 525 2.68 -20.90 4.88
N PHE A 526 2.40 -21.74 5.88
CA PHE A 526 2.37 -23.18 5.67
C PHE A 526 1.27 -23.61 4.71
N ALA A 527 0.06 -23.03 4.83
CA ALA A 527 -1.03 -23.33 3.91
C ALA A 527 -0.66 -23.05 2.44
N ASP A 528 0.18 -22.05 2.18
CA ASP A 528 0.68 -21.73 0.85
C ASP A 528 1.79 -22.69 0.40
N LEU A 529 2.77 -22.93 1.27
CA LEU A 529 3.95 -23.77 0.99
C LEU A 529 3.64 -25.24 0.71
N VAL A 530 2.50 -25.75 1.17
CA VAL A 530 2.11 -27.17 1.03
C VAL A 530 2.21 -27.67 -0.40
N ARG A 531 1.78 -26.89 -1.39
CA ARG A 531 1.72 -27.33 -2.79
C ARG A 531 3.11 -27.58 -3.39
N ILE A 532 4.07 -26.68 -3.15
CA ILE A 532 5.44 -26.83 -3.62
C ILE A 532 6.21 -27.85 -2.77
N CYS A 533 6.07 -27.80 -1.45
CA CYS A 533 6.79 -28.70 -0.54
C CYS A 533 6.39 -30.16 -0.75
N ASN A 534 5.15 -30.45 -1.13
CA ASN A 534 4.70 -31.82 -1.40
C ASN A 534 5.34 -32.44 -2.65
N LYS A 535 5.92 -31.63 -3.53
CA LYS A 535 6.65 -32.10 -4.71
C LYS A 535 8.13 -32.36 -4.44
N LEU A 536 8.68 -31.79 -3.36
CA LEU A 536 10.02 -32.12 -2.88
C LEU A 536 10.08 -33.56 -2.36
N HIS A 537 11.21 -34.22 -2.62
CA HIS A 537 11.58 -35.48 -1.99
C HIS A 537 11.75 -35.31 -0.47
N GLY A 538 11.83 -36.41 0.27
CA GLY A 538 11.75 -36.39 1.74
C GLY A 538 12.80 -35.52 2.42
N ASP A 539 14.05 -35.61 1.95
CA ASP A 539 15.20 -34.92 2.55
C ASP A 539 15.24 -33.45 2.14
N GLY A 540 15.08 -33.15 0.85
CA GLY A 540 14.95 -31.79 0.33
C GLY A 540 13.81 -31.02 0.97
N ARG A 541 12.68 -31.68 1.29
CA ARG A 541 11.59 -31.04 2.06
C ARG A 541 12.03 -30.62 3.47
N ARG A 542 12.77 -31.48 4.18
CA ARG A 542 13.28 -31.14 5.52
C ARG A 542 14.30 -30.02 5.44
N LYS A 543 15.22 -30.06 4.47
CA LYS A 543 16.19 -28.99 4.20
C LYS A 543 15.49 -27.65 3.92
N PHE A 544 14.56 -27.63 2.97
CA PHE A 544 13.81 -26.43 2.60
C PHE A 544 13.04 -25.81 3.77
N LEU A 545 12.28 -26.62 4.51
CA LEU A 545 11.53 -26.12 5.68
C LEU A 545 12.44 -25.64 6.80
N THR A 546 13.61 -26.26 6.98
CA THR A 546 14.61 -25.81 7.96
C THR A 546 15.15 -24.44 7.59
N ILE A 547 15.59 -24.26 6.34
CA ILE A 547 16.05 -22.95 5.82
C ILE A 547 14.98 -21.87 6.05
N TYR A 548 13.74 -22.17 5.66
CA TYR A 548 12.63 -21.23 5.75
C TYR A 548 12.29 -20.84 7.20
N LEU A 549 12.29 -21.79 8.14
CA LEU A 549 11.94 -21.52 9.55
C LEU A 549 13.09 -20.88 10.34
N SER A 550 14.33 -21.26 10.05
CA SER A 550 15.51 -20.63 10.64
C SER A 550 15.57 -19.15 10.30
N ALA A 551 15.24 -18.76 9.07
CA ALA A 551 15.15 -17.36 8.66
C ALA A 551 14.04 -16.57 9.39
N LEU A 552 13.05 -17.25 9.98
CA LEU A 552 12.01 -16.64 10.82
C LEU A 552 12.36 -16.67 12.32
N HIS A 553 13.56 -17.11 12.68
CA HIS A 553 13.97 -17.39 14.06
C HIS A 553 12.99 -18.33 14.78
N LYS A 554 12.49 -19.34 14.06
CA LYS A 554 11.61 -20.38 14.60
C LYS A 554 12.31 -21.74 14.53
N ALA A 555 12.24 -22.49 15.63
CA ALA A 555 12.66 -23.89 15.62
C ALA A 555 11.77 -24.70 14.68
N VAL A 556 12.34 -25.74 14.05
CA VAL A 556 11.56 -26.72 13.30
C VAL A 556 10.78 -27.57 14.30
N ALA A 557 9.57 -27.13 14.64
CA ALA A 557 8.69 -27.90 15.52
C ALA A 557 8.18 -29.15 14.77
N LEU A 558 8.04 -30.28 15.48
CA LEU A 558 7.39 -31.50 14.97
C LEU A 558 6.02 -31.19 14.34
N VAL A 559 5.32 -30.18 14.87
CA VAL A 559 4.03 -29.65 14.37
C VAL A 559 4.14 -29.03 12.96
N ALA A 560 5.26 -28.41 12.59
CA ALA A 560 5.45 -27.86 11.24
C ALA A 560 5.65 -28.97 10.19
N LEU A 561 6.41 -30.01 10.56
CA LEU A 561 6.57 -31.21 9.75
C LEU A 561 5.22 -31.95 9.62
N LEU A 562 4.52 -32.13 10.74
CA LEU A 562 3.21 -32.76 10.80
C LEU A 562 2.14 -31.96 10.06
N ALA A 563 2.13 -30.61 10.09
CA ALA A 563 1.14 -29.81 9.37
C ALA A 563 1.24 -30.00 7.84
N VAL A 564 2.46 -30.06 7.30
CA VAL A 564 2.69 -30.33 5.87
C VAL A 564 2.36 -31.80 5.54
N LEU A 565 2.65 -32.73 6.45
CA LEU A 565 2.35 -34.16 6.29
C LEU A 565 0.85 -34.51 6.49
N HIS A 566 0.12 -33.82 7.36
CA HIS A 566 -1.31 -34.07 7.66
C HIS A 566 -2.19 -33.55 6.52
N LEU A 567 -1.80 -32.45 5.88
CA LEU A 567 -2.44 -31.96 4.65
C LEU A 567 -2.24 -32.91 3.45
N ARG A 568 -1.29 -33.85 3.52
CA ARG A 568 -1.15 -34.98 2.57
C ARG A 568 -2.32 -35.96 2.66
N ARG A 569 -2.89 -36.18 3.86
CA ARG A 569 -4.07 -37.06 4.07
C ARG A 569 -5.36 -36.39 3.59
N GLU A 570 -5.57 -35.10 3.88
CA GLU A 570 -6.77 -34.39 3.42
C GLU A 570 -6.78 -34.15 1.90
N GLY A 571 -5.63 -33.84 1.30
CA GLY A 571 -5.48 -33.68 -0.15
C GLY A 571 -5.69 -34.98 -0.93
N ASN A 572 -5.17 -36.11 -0.43
CA ASN A 572 -5.42 -37.44 -1.02
C ASN A 572 -6.89 -37.88 -0.84
N CYS A 573 -7.53 -37.58 0.29
CA CYS A 573 -8.96 -37.85 0.48
C CYS A 573 -9.85 -37.01 -0.45
N GLN A 574 -9.51 -35.76 -0.73
CA GLN A 574 -10.25 -34.93 -1.69
C GLN A 574 -10.00 -35.32 -3.15
N ALA A 575 -8.78 -35.75 -3.50
CA ALA A 575 -8.46 -36.26 -4.82
C ALA A 575 -9.13 -37.62 -5.09
N ALA A 576 -9.15 -38.53 -4.10
CA ALA A 576 -9.86 -39.81 -4.16
C ALA A 576 -11.38 -39.62 -4.29
N ARG A 577 -11.98 -38.69 -3.53
CA ARG A 577 -13.42 -38.36 -3.64
C ARG A 577 -13.81 -37.73 -4.98
N ARG A 578 -12.90 -36.99 -5.62
CA ARG A 578 -13.10 -36.44 -6.98
C ARG A 578 -12.91 -37.48 -8.08
N ALA A 579 -12.02 -38.45 -7.88
CA ALA A 579 -11.84 -39.56 -8.82
C ALA A 579 -13.00 -40.59 -8.76
N GLN A 580 -13.71 -40.66 -7.63
CA GLN A 580 -14.82 -41.61 -7.41
C GLN A 580 -16.23 -41.03 -7.61
N GLY A 581 -16.37 -39.78 -8.07
CA GLY A 581 -17.68 -39.23 -8.43
C GLY A 581 -18.73 -39.16 -7.31
N MET A 582 -18.34 -39.24 -6.03
CA MET A 582 -19.29 -39.18 -4.91
C MET A 582 -19.51 -37.75 -4.43
N GLU A 583 -20.78 -37.32 -4.40
CA GLU A 583 -21.21 -36.06 -3.76
C GLU A 583 -20.88 -36.06 -2.26
N ALA A 584 -20.47 -34.90 -1.74
CA ALA A 584 -20.19 -34.72 -0.32
C ALA A 584 -21.51 -34.69 0.49
N PRO A 585 -21.61 -35.38 1.65
CA PRO A 585 -22.75 -35.18 2.53
C PRO A 585 -22.72 -33.76 3.09
N VAL A 586 -23.90 -33.14 3.14
CA VAL A 586 -24.14 -31.86 3.81
C VAL A 586 -23.86 -32.03 5.30
N PHE A 587 -22.70 -31.55 5.77
CA PHE A 587 -22.44 -31.39 7.19
C PHE A 587 -23.30 -30.23 7.73
N ARG A 588 -24.42 -30.57 8.39
CA ARG A 588 -25.10 -29.65 9.30
C ARG A 588 -24.19 -29.41 10.51
N SER A 589 -23.88 -28.14 10.78
CA SER A 589 -23.20 -27.68 11.99
C SER A 589 -23.98 -28.07 13.24
N PRO A 590 -23.34 -28.56 14.33
CA PRO A 590 -24.00 -28.64 15.63
C PRO A 590 -24.24 -27.22 16.16
N LYS A 591 -25.46 -26.96 16.63
CA LYS A 591 -25.83 -25.74 17.36
C LYS A 591 -24.92 -25.59 18.58
N ILE A 592 -24.07 -24.56 18.60
CA ILE A 592 -23.42 -24.10 19.84
C ILE A 592 -24.44 -23.23 20.57
N ARG A 593 -24.87 -23.71 21.75
CA ARG A 593 -25.72 -22.99 22.70
C ARG A 593 -25.03 -21.68 23.10
N GLN A 594 -25.80 -20.59 23.05
CA GLN A 594 -25.49 -19.31 23.70
C GLN A 594 -25.24 -19.54 25.19
N ILE A 595 -24.06 -19.13 25.67
CA ILE A 595 -23.83 -18.87 27.09
C ILE A 595 -24.09 -17.37 27.27
N GLN A 596 -25.11 -17.05 28.05
CA GLN A 596 -25.43 -15.69 28.48
C GLN A 596 -24.34 -15.14 29.42
N PRO A 597 -23.97 -13.85 29.33
CA PRO A 597 -23.28 -13.17 30.41
C PRO A 597 -24.30 -12.72 31.48
N VAL A 598 -24.12 -13.23 32.70
CA VAL A 598 -24.82 -12.76 33.90
C VAL A 598 -24.37 -11.32 34.20
N PHE A 599 -25.31 -10.39 34.12
CA PHE A 599 -25.15 -9.01 34.58
C PHE A 599 -25.10 -8.97 36.12
N PHE A 600 -24.05 -8.35 36.65
CA PHE A 600 -24.07 -7.74 37.98
C PHE A 600 -25.03 -6.55 37.98
N SER A 601 -26.06 -6.59 38.83
CA SER A 601 -26.66 -5.38 39.40
C SER A 601 -27.27 -5.72 40.75
N LYS A 602 -26.85 -5.00 41.79
CA LYS A 602 -27.64 -4.48 42.93
C LYS A 602 -26.70 -4.09 44.07
N ILE A 603 -26.26 -2.84 44.05
CA ILE A 603 -26.03 -2.08 45.28
C ILE A 603 -27.13 -1.01 45.30
N SER A 604 -27.93 -1.05 46.36
CA SER A 604 -29.00 -0.11 46.67
C SER A 604 -28.43 1.07 47.46
N PRO A 605 -28.97 2.29 47.32
CA PRO A 605 -28.98 3.26 48.40
C PRO A 605 -30.37 3.27 49.06
N LYS A 606 -30.40 3.03 50.37
CA LYS A 606 -31.54 3.38 51.23
C LYS A 606 -31.40 4.85 51.64
N ARG A 607 -32.48 5.60 51.41
CA ARG A 607 -33.07 6.68 52.25
C ARG A 607 -32.16 7.33 53.30
N ARG A 608 -31.84 8.61 53.15
CA ARG A 608 -32.59 9.75 53.71
C ARG A 608 -32.08 11.05 53.08
#